data_AF-A0A2D0MWZ6-F1
#
_entry.id   AF-A0A2D0MWZ6-F1
#
_cell.length_a   1.000
_cell.length_b   1.000
_cell.length_c   1.000
_cell.angle_alpha   90.00
_cell.angle_beta   90.00
_cell.angle_gamma   90.00
#
_symmetry.space_group_name_H-M   'P 1'
#
loop_
_entity.id
_entity.type
_entity.pdbx_description
1 polymer ?
#
loop_
_entity_poly.entity_id
_entity_poly.type
_entity_poly.pdbx_seq_one_letter_code
_entity_poly.pdbx_strand_id
1 'polypeptide(L)'
;MGFCIGGKACRRLACKERCKSWYALQPDLLKACKNACKGDSSLTKEQFQCSGKYVDEQALILAYGYDPCAGGVSIDQILDPLDSQGQAAEKLDSLSDTFLLLGILIAAGLGVLYFMRR
;
A
#
# COMPACT_ATOMS: atom_id res chain seq x y z
N MET A 1 24.09 -30.18 -6.24
CA MET A 1 23.21 -29.26 -5.49
C MET A 1 23.46 -29.48 -4.01
N GLY A 2 23.99 -28.48 -3.30
CA GLY A 2 24.46 -28.65 -1.92
C GLY A 2 23.29 -28.90 -0.96
N PHE A 3 23.30 -30.08 -0.32
CA PHE A 3 22.37 -30.45 0.73
C PHE A 3 22.56 -29.50 1.92
N CYS A 4 21.57 -28.68 2.15
CA CYS A 4 21.68 -27.58 3.10
C CYS A 4 20.76 -27.89 4.28
N ILE A 5 21.30 -28.58 5.29
CA ILE A 5 20.55 -29.12 6.43
C ILE A 5 20.36 -28.03 7.49
N GLY A 6 19.12 -27.55 7.64
CA GLY A 6 18.56 -26.92 8.85
C GLY A 6 19.05 -25.52 9.29
N GLY A 7 20.20 -25.04 8.81
CA GLY A 7 20.82 -23.80 9.31
C GLY A 7 20.30 -22.49 8.71
N LYS A 8 20.60 -21.35 9.37
CA LYS A 8 20.29 -19.99 8.87
C LYS A 8 20.83 -19.74 7.44
N ALA A 9 22.01 -20.27 7.13
CA ALA A 9 22.61 -20.18 5.79
C ALA A 9 21.77 -20.89 4.72
N CYS A 10 21.18 -22.04 5.08
CA CYS A 10 20.34 -22.82 4.17
C CYS A 10 18.98 -22.18 3.95
N ARG A 11 18.38 -21.61 5.00
CA ARG A 11 17.16 -20.79 4.85
C ARG A 11 17.41 -19.59 3.93
N ARG A 12 18.57 -18.95 4.04
CA ARG A 12 18.96 -17.86 3.13
C ARG A 12 19.16 -18.32 1.69
N LEU A 13 19.79 -19.47 1.47
CA LEU A 13 19.95 -20.04 0.13
C LEU A 13 18.59 -20.41 -0.48
N ALA A 14 17.73 -21.10 0.29
CA ALA A 14 16.37 -21.41 -0.13
C ALA A 14 15.58 -20.14 -0.47
N CYS A 15 15.69 -19.08 0.33
CA CYS A 15 15.09 -17.79 0.02
C CYS A 15 15.59 -17.21 -1.31
N LYS A 16 16.91 -17.22 -1.54
CA LYS A 16 17.48 -16.73 -2.81
C LYS A 16 17.05 -17.56 -4.02
N GLU A 17 16.89 -18.87 -3.87
CA GLU A 17 16.35 -19.73 -4.93
C GLU A 17 14.86 -19.46 -5.19
N ARG A 18 14.05 -19.24 -4.14
CA ARG A 18 12.66 -18.78 -4.30
C ARG A 18 12.58 -17.45 -5.06
N CYS A 19 13.43 -16.48 -4.74
CA CYS A 19 13.50 -15.23 -5.50
C CYS A 19 13.80 -15.43 -6.99
N LYS A 20 14.66 -16.41 -7.35
CA LYS A 20 14.91 -16.75 -8.76
C LYS A 20 13.67 -17.33 -9.42
N SER A 21 12.90 -18.16 -8.70
CA SER A 21 11.66 -18.74 -9.25
C SER A 21 10.59 -17.68 -9.53
N TRP A 22 10.56 -16.59 -8.75
CA TRP A 22 9.55 -15.53 -8.91
C TRP A 22 9.95 -14.46 -9.93
N TYR A 23 11.25 -14.11 -10.00
CA TYR A 23 11.75 -12.92 -10.70
C TYR A 23 12.86 -13.25 -11.71
N ALA A 24 12.83 -14.45 -12.31
CA ALA A 24 13.89 -14.90 -13.23
C ALA A 24 14.16 -13.91 -14.38
N LEU A 25 13.11 -13.28 -14.89
CA LEU A 25 13.15 -12.34 -16.02
C LEU A 25 13.27 -10.87 -15.59
N GLN A 26 13.30 -10.59 -14.29
CA GLN A 26 13.22 -9.23 -13.73
C GLN A 26 14.46 -9.00 -12.84
N PRO A 27 15.59 -8.58 -13.42
CA PRO A 27 16.88 -8.56 -12.73
C PRO A 27 16.90 -7.64 -11.50
N ASP A 28 16.17 -6.52 -11.54
CA ASP A 28 16.10 -5.56 -10.43
C ASP A 28 15.33 -6.13 -9.24
N LEU A 29 14.16 -6.73 -9.49
CA LEU A 29 13.37 -7.39 -8.44
C LEU A 29 14.10 -8.61 -7.88
N LEU A 30 14.79 -9.36 -8.74
CA LEU A 30 15.62 -10.48 -8.32
C LEU A 30 16.73 -10.02 -7.35
N LYS A 31 17.40 -8.91 -7.66
CA LYS A 31 18.46 -8.34 -6.81
C LYS A 31 17.88 -7.84 -5.48
N ALA A 32 16.77 -7.13 -5.51
CA ALA A 32 16.07 -6.63 -4.33
C ALA A 32 15.59 -7.78 -3.42
N CYS A 33 14.95 -8.82 -3.98
CA CYS A 33 14.48 -9.99 -3.24
C CYS A 33 15.66 -10.76 -2.59
N LYS A 34 16.76 -10.97 -3.34
CA LYS A 34 17.97 -11.61 -2.79
C LYS A 34 18.60 -10.81 -1.64
N ASN A 35 18.48 -9.49 -1.65
CA ASN A 35 18.93 -8.63 -0.56
C ASN A 35 17.99 -8.73 0.65
N ALA A 36 16.66 -8.75 0.43
CA ALA A 36 15.67 -8.94 1.48
C ALA A 36 15.89 -10.24 2.27
N CYS A 37 16.28 -11.32 1.57
CA CYS A 37 16.64 -12.61 2.17
C CYS A 37 17.78 -12.54 3.21
N LYS A 38 18.59 -11.47 3.26
CA LYS A 38 19.62 -11.29 4.30
C LYS A 38 18.99 -10.97 5.66
N GLY A 39 17.93 -10.18 5.67
CA GLY A 39 17.20 -9.77 6.86
C GLY A 39 16.09 -10.74 7.24
N ASP A 40 15.31 -11.19 6.24
CA ASP A 40 14.21 -12.14 6.44
C ASP A 40 14.29 -13.27 5.41
N SER A 41 14.72 -14.45 5.87
CA SER A 41 14.81 -15.64 5.02
C SER A 41 13.48 -16.36 4.80
N SER A 42 12.44 -16.01 5.56
CA SER A 42 11.09 -16.61 5.50
C SER A 42 10.17 -15.89 4.52
N LEU A 43 10.53 -14.66 4.12
CA LEU A 43 9.78 -13.78 3.22
C LEU A 43 9.01 -14.51 2.10
N THR A 44 7.72 -14.22 1.99
CA THR A 44 6.86 -14.71 0.89
C THR A 44 6.85 -13.73 -0.29
N LYS A 45 6.29 -14.17 -1.42
CA LYS A 45 6.19 -13.33 -2.61
C LYS A 45 5.30 -12.10 -2.35
N GLU A 46 4.15 -12.32 -1.71
CA GLU A 46 3.20 -11.25 -1.37
C GLU A 46 3.82 -10.28 -0.37
N GLN A 47 4.52 -10.77 0.66
CA GLN A 47 5.20 -9.90 1.61
C GLN A 47 6.29 -9.06 0.95
N PHE A 48 6.97 -9.58 -0.07
CA PHE A 48 7.98 -8.81 -0.79
C PHE A 48 7.34 -7.70 -1.64
N GLN A 49 6.26 -8.01 -2.36
CA GLN A 49 5.66 -7.09 -3.33
C GLN A 49 4.66 -6.10 -2.72
N CYS A 50 3.92 -6.52 -1.68
CA CYS A 50 2.76 -5.79 -1.16
C CYS A 50 2.95 -5.15 0.21
N SER A 51 4.09 -5.36 0.88
CA SER A 51 4.31 -4.79 2.21
C SER A 51 4.75 -3.32 2.20
N GLY A 52 5.11 -2.77 1.03
CA GLY A 52 5.76 -1.46 0.91
C GLY A 52 7.16 -1.36 1.53
N LYS A 53 7.66 -2.43 2.17
CA LYS A 53 8.93 -2.44 2.92
C LYS A 53 10.15 -2.68 2.03
N TYR A 54 9.98 -3.45 0.96
CA TYR A 54 11.08 -3.92 0.12
C TYR A 54 11.04 -3.36 -1.30
N VAL A 55 9.84 -3.14 -1.82
CA VAL A 55 9.58 -2.62 -3.14
C VAL A 55 8.35 -1.73 -3.06
N ASP A 56 8.35 -0.68 -3.87
CA ASP A 56 7.18 0.17 -4.04
C ASP A 56 6.24 -0.45 -5.08
N GLU A 57 4.96 -0.57 -4.72
CA GLU A 57 3.92 -1.19 -5.56
C GLU A 57 3.69 -0.39 -6.84
N GLN A 58 3.69 0.95 -6.76
CA GLN A 58 3.47 1.81 -7.92
C GLN A 58 4.63 1.68 -8.91
N ALA A 59 5.87 1.67 -8.41
CA ALA A 59 7.05 1.45 -9.24
C ALA A 59 7.03 0.08 -9.95
N LEU A 60 6.51 -0.95 -9.29
CA LEU A 60 6.31 -2.28 -9.85
C LEU A 60 5.27 -2.26 -10.99
N ILE A 61 4.14 -1.62 -10.75
CA ILE A 61 3.05 -1.47 -11.74
C ILE A 61 3.53 -0.67 -12.95
N LEU A 62 4.23 0.45 -12.73
CA LEU A 62 4.78 1.28 -13.81
C LEU A 62 5.87 0.57 -14.62
N ALA A 63 6.75 -0.20 -13.97
CA ALA A 63 7.86 -0.85 -14.65
C ALA A 63 7.47 -2.15 -15.36
N TYR A 64 6.48 -2.89 -14.84
CA TYR A 64 6.14 -4.23 -15.32
C TYR A 64 4.68 -4.41 -15.75
N GLY A 65 3.83 -3.39 -15.58
CA GLY A 65 2.47 -3.37 -16.12
C GLY A 65 1.48 -4.34 -15.48
N TYR A 66 1.76 -4.85 -14.28
CA TYR A 66 0.85 -5.72 -13.54
C TYR A 66 0.73 -5.28 -12.08
N ASP A 67 -0.46 -5.45 -11.50
CA ASP A 67 -0.69 -5.28 -10.07
C ASP A 67 -0.28 -6.56 -9.32
N PRO A 68 0.75 -6.51 -8.46
CA PRO A 68 1.19 -7.67 -7.69
C PRO A 68 0.27 -8.01 -6.51
N CYS A 69 -0.68 -7.14 -6.14
CA CYS A 69 -1.42 -7.20 -4.88
C CYS A 69 -2.93 -7.33 -5.12
N ALA A 70 -3.57 -8.33 -4.53
CA ALA A 70 -5.02 -8.50 -4.62
C ALA A 70 -5.72 -7.39 -3.82
N GLY A 71 -6.01 -6.26 -4.46
CA GLY A 71 -6.62 -5.06 -3.86
C GLY A 71 -5.72 -3.82 -3.86
N GLY A 72 -4.68 -3.80 -4.70
CA GLY A 72 -3.76 -2.68 -4.89
C GLY A 72 -4.32 -1.51 -5.71
N VAL A 73 -3.49 -0.47 -5.85
CA VAL A 73 -3.83 0.75 -6.62
C VAL A 73 -3.93 0.36 -8.10
N SER A 74 -5.09 0.55 -8.72
CA SER A 74 -5.25 0.14 -10.12
C SER A 74 -4.36 0.98 -11.05
N ILE A 75 -3.95 0.40 -12.19
CA ILE A 75 -3.18 1.10 -13.23
C ILE A 75 -3.85 2.43 -13.62
N ASP A 76 -5.19 2.43 -13.70
CA ASP A 76 -5.98 3.63 -14.01
C ASP A 76 -5.84 4.73 -12.94
N GLN A 77 -5.75 4.37 -11.66
CA GLN A 77 -5.55 5.33 -10.55
C GLN A 77 -4.13 5.93 -10.54
N ILE A 78 -3.13 5.23 -11.08
CA ILE A 78 -1.74 5.70 -11.15
C ILE A 78 -1.53 6.61 -12.37
N LEU A 79 -2.16 6.26 -13.51
CA LEU A 79 -2.01 6.99 -14.76
C LEU A 79 -2.93 8.22 -14.87
N ASP A 80 -4.07 8.24 -14.16
CA ASP A 80 -4.97 9.39 -14.10
C ASP A 80 -5.22 9.88 -12.67
N PRO A 81 -4.25 10.58 -12.06
CA PRO A 81 -4.41 11.15 -10.73
C PRO A 81 -5.50 12.24 -10.65
N LEU A 82 -6.08 12.70 -11.78
CA LEU A 82 -7.16 13.69 -11.78
C LEU A 82 -8.55 13.06 -11.53
N ASP A 83 -8.80 11.80 -11.91
CA ASP A 83 -10.08 11.13 -11.64
C ASP A 83 -10.27 10.85 -10.13
N SER A 84 -9.17 10.52 -9.44
CA SER A 84 -9.16 10.34 -7.98
C SER A 84 -9.41 11.64 -7.20
N GLN A 85 -9.06 12.81 -7.76
CA GLN A 85 -9.46 14.11 -7.20
C GLN A 85 -10.96 14.40 -7.41
N GLY A 86 -11.53 13.99 -8.54
CA GLY A 86 -12.98 14.07 -8.79
C GLY A 86 -13.79 13.25 -7.79
N GLN A 87 -13.35 12.02 -7.50
CA GLN A 87 -14.00 11.15 -6.51
C GLN A 87 -13.78 11.61 -5.06
N ALA A 88 -12.64 12.23 -4.75
CA ALA A 88 -12.40 12.86 -3.45
C ALA A 88 -13.26 14.13 -3.27
N ALA A 89 -13.44 14.93 -4.32
CA ALA A 89 -14.31 16.10 -4.33
C ALA A 89 -15.78 15.70 -4.13
N GLU A 90 -16.25 14.63 -4.77
CA GLU A 90 -17.63 14.15 -4.60
C GLU A 90 -17.90 13.66 -3.15
N LYS A 91 -16.91 13.02 -2.50
CA LYS A 91 -17.02 12.65 -1.08
C LYS A 91 -16.91 13.83 -0.12
N LEU A 92 -16.12 14.85 -0.46
CA LEU A 92 -16.00 16.08 0.32
C LEU A 92 -17.28 16.93 0.25
N ASP A 93 -17.93 17.00 -0.91
CA ASP A 93 -19.18 17.74 -1.10
C ASP A 93 -20.30 17.14 -0.24
N SER A 94 -20.43 15.81 -0.24
CA SER A 94 -21.41 15.10 0.59
C SER A 94 -21.15 15.20 2.11
N LEU A 95 -19.89 15.33 2.55
CA LEU A 95 -19.56 15.59 3.96
C LEU A 95 -19.74 17.08 4.35
N SER A 96 -19.55 18.00 3.41
CA SER A 96 -19.67 19.44 3.68
C SER A 96 -21.10 19.83 4.08
N ASP A 97 -22.09 19.24 3.42
CA ASP A 97 -23.50 19.47 3.70
C ASP A 97 -23.89 19.01 5.12
N THR A 98 -23.34 17.88 5.58
CA THR A 98 -23.59 17.39 6.94
C THR A 98 -22.88 18.24 8.00
N PHE A 99 -21.66 18.70 7.73
CA PHE A 99 -20.91 19.56 8.66
C PHE A 99 -21.50 20.97 8.80
N LEU A 100 -22.02 21.56 7.71
CA LEU A 100 -22.72 22.85 7.74
C LEU A 100 -23.99 22.78 8.61
N LEU A 101 -24.76 21.70 8.47
CA LEU A 101 -25.98 21.48 9.25
C LEU A 101 -25.68 21.30 10.74
N LEU A 102 -24.61 20.55 11.07
CA LEU A 102 -24.16 20.36 12.44
C LEU A 102 -23.65 21.67 13.07
N GLY A 103 -22.92 22.48 12.30
CA GLY A 103 -22.40 23.78 12.73
C GLY A 103 -23.51 24.77 13.11
N ILE A 104 -24.58 24.83 12.32
CA ILE A 104 -25.74 25.71 12.59
C ILE A 104 -26.48 25.27 13.87
N LEU A 105 -26.67 23.96 14.08
CA LEU A 105 -27.33 23.43 15.28
C LEU A 105 -26.56 23.76 16.57
N ILE A 106 -25.24 23.68 16.54
CA ILE A 106 -24.39 24.02 17.69
C ILE A 106 -24.43 25.53 17.97
N ALA A 107 -24.36 26.37 16.93
CA ALA A 107 -24.43 27.82 17.08
C ALA A 107 -25.79 28.28 17.64
N ALA A 108 -26.89 27.70 17.16
CA ALA A 108 -28.23 27.96 17.69
C ALA A 108 -28.38 27.49 19.14
N GLY A 109 -27.89 26.29 19.47
CA GLY A 109 -27.90 25.75 20.83
C GLY A 109 -27.11 26.63 21.81
N LEU A 110 -25.91 27.08 21.43
CA LEU A 110 -25.10 28.01 22.23
C LEU A 110 -25.76 29.38 22.37
N GLY A 111 -26.42 29.89 21.33
CA GLY A 111 -27.17 31.15 21.38
C GLY A 111 -28.32 31.10 22.39
N VAL A 112 -29.11 30.03 22.39
CA VAL A 112 -30.20 29.82 23.36
C VAL A 112 -29.64 29.69 24.78
N LEU A 113 -28.56 28.92 24.97
CA LEU A 113 -27.91 28.77 26.27
C LEU A 113 -27.34 30.09 26.80
N TYR A 114 -26.76 30.92 25.93
CA TYR A 114 -26.26 32.24 26.30
C TYR A 114 -27.39 33.21 26.65
N PHE A 115 -28.52 33.15 25.93
CA PHE A 115 -29.68 33.99 26.20
C PHE A 115 -30.42 33.59 27.48
N MET A 116 -30.47 32.29 27.81
CA MET A 116 -31.04 31.81 29.08
C MET A 116 -30.15 32.03 30.30
N ARG A 117 -28.84 32.21 30.10
CA ARG A 117 -27.86 32.40 31.19
C ARG A 117 -27.62 33.88 31.51
N ARG A 118 -28.28 34.80 30.80
CA ARG A 118 -28.26 36.25 31.03
C ARG A 118 -29.56 36.67 31.73
#